data_AF-A0AAD9JXC9-F1
#
_entry.id   AF-A0AAD9JXC9-F1
#
_cell.length_a   1.000
_cell.length_b   1.000
_cell.length_c   1.000
_cell.angle_alpha   90.00
_cell.angle_beta   90.00
_cell.angle_gamma   90.00
#
_symmetry.space_group_name_H-M   'P 1'
#
loop_
_entity.id
_entity.type
_entity.pdbx_description
1 polymer ?
#
loop_
_entity_poly.entity_id
_entity_poly.type
_entity_poly.pdbx_seq_one_letter_code
_entity_poly.pdbx_strand_id
1 'polypeptide(L)'
;MQESSDEAGPRNVKFVLKSDDDIFVNPITLMKYLGVDKPVKGIIICKVNERGQVVRAGYHRIVSRDDYAVAHYPPFSSGSAHLMTPDVVIAIYHTSYTVGFFWPDDVFITGLVPFKLGNITFVQIANRMDVLNRQGGCFSNDRPEN
;
A
#
# COMPACT_ATOMS: atom_id res chain seq x y z
N MET A 1 -4.42 -40.10 0.55
CA MET A 1 -5.23 -38.94 0.96
C MET A 1 -4.83 -37.82 0.03
N GLN A 2 -5.74 -37.42 -0.84
CA GLN A 2 -5.49 -36.48 -1.93
C GLN A 2 -5.94 -35.11 -1.41
N GLU A 3 -4.99 -34.19 -1.25
CA GLU A 3 -5.27 -32.79 -0.93
C GLU A 3 -6.17 -32.20 -2.02
N SER A 4 -7.34 -31.71 -1.62
CA SER A 4 -8.33 -31.13 -2.50
C SER A 4 -7.83 -29.82 -3.08
N SER A 5 -8.00 -29.68 -4.39
CA SER A 5 -7.56 -28.58 -5.23
C SER A 5 -8.43 -27.33 -5.10
N ASP A 6 -8.49 -26.72 -3.91
CA ASP A 6 -9.29 -25.52 -3.64
C ASP A 6 -8.48 -24.20 -3.52
N GLU A 7 -7.18 -24.22 -3.83
CA GLU A 7 -6.31 -23.03 -3.87
C GLU A 7 -6.23 -22.38 -5.27
N ALA A 8 -7.22 -22.60 -6.13
CA ALA A 8 -7.27 -21.92 -7.44
C ALA A 8 -7.94 -20.55 -7.29
N GLY A 9 -7.16 -19.55 -6.85
CA GLY A 9 -7.56 -18.14 -6.90
C GLY A 9 -8.12 -17.74 -8.29
N PRO A 10 -8.92 -16.66 -8.37
CA PRO A 10 -9.66 -16.30 -9.57
C PRO A 10 -8.78 -16.29 -10.82
N ARG A 11 -9.07 -17.23 -11.74
CA ARG A 11 -8.32 -17.41 -12.97
C ARG A 11 -8.53 -16.16 -13.83
N ASN A 12 -7.46 -15.38 -14.03
CA ASN A 12 -7.40 -14.16 -14.85
C ASN A 12 -7.65 -12.80 -14.12
N VAL A 13 -7.23 -12.64 -12.86
CA VAL A 13 -7.13 -11.31 -12.23
C VAL A 13 -5.86 -10.59 -12.72
N LYS A 14 -6.00 -9.32 -13.12
CA LYS A 14 -4.86 -8.44 -13.50
C LYS A 14 -4.38 -7.56 -12.35
N PHE A 15 -5.32 -7.11 -11.51
CA PHE A 15 -5.07 -6.25 -10.37
C PHE A 15 -6.01 -6.58 -9.21
N VAL A 16 -5.51 -6.44 -7.99
CA VAL A 16 -6.29 -6.48 -6.75
C VAL A 16 -6.29 -5.07 -6.17
N LEU A 17 -7.48 -4.53 -5.88
CA LEU A 17 -7.65 -3.24 -5.21
C LEU A 17 -7.96 -3.48 -3.73
N LYS A 18 -7.12 -2.95 -2.84
CA LYS A 18 -7.47 -2.71 -1.44
C LYS A 18 -7.93 -1.27 -1.29
N SER A 19 -9.03 -1.06 -0.59
CA SER A 19 -9.54 0.25 -0.21
C SER A 19 -10.07 0.22 1.23
N ASP A 20 -9.99 1.35 1.94
CA ASP A 20 -10.72 1.55 3.19
C ASP A 20 -12.22 1.78 2.92
N ASP A 21 -13.03 1.67 3.97
CA ASP A 21 -14.49 1.81 3.92
C ASP A 21 -14.98 3.26 3.77
N ASP A 22 -14.09 4.23 4.01
CA ASP A 22 -14.33 5.66 3.87
C ASP A 22 -13.81 6.25 2.53
N ILE A 23 -13.38 5.39 1.61
CA ILE A 23 -12.82 5.78 0.32
C ILE A 23 -13.82 5.57 -0.82
N PHE A 24 -14.02 6.64 -1.60
CA PHE A 24 -14.76 6.56 -2.85
C PHE A 24 -13.85 6.15 -4.00
N VAL A 25 -14.23 5.10 -4.72
CA VAL A 25 -13.53 4.63 -5.92
C VAL A 25 -14.41 4.88 -7.14
N ASN A 26 -13.92 5.63 -8.11
CA ASN A 26 -14.57 5.80 -9.41
C ASN A 26 -14.17 4.63 -10.35
N PRO A 27 -15.02 3.61 -10.56
CA PRO A 27 -14.66 2.44 -11.36
C PRO A 27 -14.43 2.79 -12.83
N ILE A 28 -15.10 3.81 -13.38
CA ILE A 28 -14.96 4.19 -14.80
C ILE A 28 -13.56 4.76 -15.04
N THR A 29 -13.12 5.69 -14.18
CA THR A 29 -11.78 6.27 -14.28
C THR A 29 -10.71 5.22 -13.98
N LEU A 30 -10.93 4.38 -12.96
CA LEU A 30 -10.06 3.26 -12.60
C LEU A 30 -9.78 2.34 -13.80
N MET A 31 -10.83 1.89 -14.49
CA MET A 31 -10.68 1.00 -15.63
C MET A 31 -9.97 1.65 -16.82
N LYS A 32 -10.19 2.96 -17.06
CA LYS A 32 -9.48 3.71 -18.11
C LYS A 32 -7.98 3.80 -17.83
N TYR A 33 -7.60 4.05 -16.58
CA TYR A 33 -6.20 4.12 -16.16
C TYR A 33 -5.50 2.77 -16.24
N LEU A 34 -6.18 1.70 -15.82
CA LEU A 34 -5.63 0.36 -15.83
C LEU A 34 -5.37 -0.18 -17.24
N GLY A 35 -5.85 0.52 -18.29
CA GLY A 35 -5.36 0.41 -19.67
C GLY A 35 -5.29 -1.03 -20.17
N VAL A 36 -6.36 -1.47 -20.81
CA VAL A 36 -6.58 -2.85 -21.25
C VAL A 36 -5.32 -3.39 -22.00
N ASP A 37 -4.70 -4.43 -21.41
CA ASP A 37 -3.80 -5.43 -22.03
C ASP A 37 -2.27 -5.30 -21.92
N LYS A 38 -1.73 -4.52 -20.98
CA LYS A 38 -0.31 -4.71 -20.61
C LYS A 38 -0.16 -5.76 -19.51
N PRO A 39 0.59 -6.85 -19.74
CA PRO A 39 1.00 -7.72 -18.64
C PRO A 39 1.99 -6.94 -17.79
N VAL A 40 1.54 -6.52 -16.61
CA VAL A 40 2.40 -5.90 -15.60
C VAL A 40 2.46 -6.84 -14.40
N LYS A 41 3.65 -6.97 -13.81
CA LYS A 41 3.95 -7.81 -12.64
C LYS A 41 4.85 -7.02 -11.70
N GLY A 42 4.88 -7.41 -10.44
CA GLY A 42 5.78 -6.81 -9.45
C GLY A 42 5.48 -5.36 -9.11
N ILE A 43 4.22 -4.88 -9.27
CA ILE A 43 3.89 -3.47 -9.03
C ILE A 43 2.87 -3.25 -7.91
N ILE A 44 3.09 -2.16 -7.17
CA ILE A 44 2.11 -1.54 -6.26
C ILE A 44 1.83 -0.14 -6.78
N ILE A 45 0.57 0.18 -7.08
CA ILE A 45 0.12 1.51 -7.51
C ILE A 45 -0.64 2.15 -6.37
N CYS A 46 -0.16 3.30 -5.88
CA CYS A 46 -0.78 3.99 -4.75
C CYS A 46 -0.30 5.44 -4.64
N LYS A 47 -0.79 6.16 -3.63
CA LYS A 47 -0.13 7.38 -3.16
C LYS A 47 1.08 6.96 -2.33
N VAL A 48 2.25 6.99 -2.95
CA VAL A 48 3.52 6.54 -2.35
C VAL A 48 4.00 7.61 -1.37
N ASN A 49 4.40 7.17 -0.18
CA ASN A 49 5.15 7.95 0.77
C ASN A 49 6.59 7.45 0.76
N GLU A 50 7.48 8.16 0.05
CA GLU A 50 8.86 7.71 -0.18
C GLU A 50 9.74 7.76 1.07
N ARG A 51 9.40 8.63 2.03
CA ARG A 51 10.22 8.89 3.24
C ARG A 51 9.34 9.25 4.44
N GLY A 52 8.33 8.44 4.73
CA GLY A 52 7.45 8.70 5.87
C GLY A 52 8.23 8.65 7.18
N GLN A 53 8.16 9.74 7.95
CA GLN A 53 8.82 9.83 9.24
C GLN A 53 8.08 8.96 10.27
N VAL A 54 8.84 8.24 11.09
CA VAL A 54 8.27 7.46 12.19
C VAL A 54 7.82 8.41 13.30
N VAL A 55 6.53 8.36 13.64
CA VAL A 55 5.95 9.18 14.71
C VAL A 55 6.39 8.62 16.06
N ARG A 56 7.08 9.44 16.86
CA ARG A 56 7.64 9.05 18.17
C ARG A 56 6.88 9.61 19.37
N ALA A 57 5.97 10.55 19.14
CA ALA A 57 5.16 11.20 20.16
C ALA A 57 3.83 11.65 19.55
N GLY A 58 2.80 11.82 20.39
CA GLY A 58 1.47 12.25 19.96
C GLY A 58 0.38 11.40 20.56
N TYR A 59 -0.75 11.29 19.85
CA TYR A 59 -1.93 10.53 20.32
C TYR A 59 -2.18 9.24 19.51
N HIS A 60 -1.63 9.14 18.31
CA HIS A 60 -1.94 8.07 17.36
C HIS A 60 -0.72 7.75 16.52
N ARG A 61 -0.62 6.51 16.04
CA ARG A 61 0.45 6.06 15.13
C ARG A 61 1.86 6.13 15.72
N ILE A 62 1.98 6.10 17.06
CA ILE A 62 3.27 6.15 17.76
C ILE A 62 3.97 4.80 17.67
N VAL A 63 5.26 4.82 17.36
CA VAL A 63 6.12 3.63 17.30
C VAL A 63 7.36 3.88 18.15
N SER A 64 7.65 2.95 19.06
CA SER A 64 8.82 3.06 19.94
C SER A 64 10.13 2.80 19.17
N ARG A 65 11.26 3.23 19.73
CA ARG A 65 12.57 2.96 19.12
C ARG A 65 12.94 1.48 19.18
N ASP A 66 12.39 0.76 20.15
CA ASP A 66 12.60 -0.68 20.31
C ASP A 66 11.85 -1.46 19.21
N ASP A 67 10.64 -1.01 18.85
CA ASP A 67 9.86 -1.62 17.76
C ASP A 67 10.44 -1.29 16.37
N TYR A 68 10.97 -0.08 16.21
CA TYR A 68 11.59 0.36 14.95
C TYR A 68 12.66 1.41 15.22
N ALA A 69 13.93 1.08 15.01
CA ALA A 69 15.04 1.96 15.37
C ALA A 69 15.24 3.15 14.41
N VAL A 70 14.88 3.00 13.14
CA VAL A 70 15.19 3.97 12.07
C VAL A 70 14.21 5.14 12.06
N ALA A 71 14.65 6.33 11.63
CA ALA A 71 13.82 7.53 11.66
C ALA A 71 12.74 7.59 10.55
N HIS A 72 12.92 6.84 9.47
CA HIS A 72 12.03 6.84 8.30
C HIS A 72 11.72 5.40 7.89
N TYR A 73 10.49 5.19 7.44
CA TYR A 73 10.08 3.95 6.80
C TYR A 73 10.62 3.84 5.36
N PRO A 74 10.76 2.62 4.81
CA PRO A 74 10.91 2.45 3.37
C PRO A 74 9.66 2.97 2.63
N PRO A 75 9.71 3.14 1.30
CA PRO A 75 8.53 3.53 0.53
C PRO A 75 7.33 2.64 0.82
N PHE A 76 6.17 3.26 1.08
CA PHE A 76 4.92 2.56 1.39
C PHE A 76 3.70 3.34 0.85
N SER A 77 2.55 2.69 0.82
CA SER A 77 1.26 3.30 0.45
C SER A 77 0.68 4.11 1.61
N SER A 78 0.08 5.26 1.36
CA SER A 78 -0.55 6.10 2.40
C SER A 78 -1.83 5.53 3.06
N GLY A 79 -2.12 4.24 2.92
CA GLY A 79 -3.22 3.55 3.60
C GLY A 79 -4.55 3.50 2.84
N SER A 80 -5.01 4.63 2.28
CA SER A 80 -6.38 4.78 1.73
C SER A 80 -6.76 3.75 0.67
N ALA A 81 -5.98 3.65 -0.40
CA ALA A 81 -6.21 2.68 -1.47
C ALA A 81 -4.90 2.35 -2.19
N HIS A 82 -4.76 1.09 -2.61
CA HIS A 82 -3.63 0.63 -3.40
C HIS A 82 -4.00 -0.55 -4.28
N LEU A 83 -3.47 -0.55 -5.50
CA LEU A 83 -3.60 -1.63 -6.47
C LEU A 83 -2.32 -2.46 -6.47
N MET A 84 -2.46 -3.77 -6.52
CA MET A 84 -1.35 -4.69 -6.57
C MET A 84 -1.57 -5.69 -7.70
N THR A 85 -0.50 -6.09 -8.39
CA THR A 85 -0.59 -7.25 -9.27
C THR A 85 -0.67 -8.53 -8.43
N PRO A 86 -1.36 -9.59 -8.90
CA PRO A 86 -1.59 -10.79 -8.09
C PRO A 86 -0.32 -11.46 -7.58
N ASP A 87 0.75 -11.44 -8.38
CA ASP A 87 2.05 -11.98 -7.98
C ASP A 87 2.63 -11.25 -6.76
N VAL A 88 2.40 -9.94 -6.65
CA VAL A 88 2.79 -9.16 -5.47
C VAL A 88 1.95 -9.53 -4.26
N VAL A 89 0.64 -9.70 -4.42
CA VAL A 89 -0.25 -10.10 -3.31
C VAL A 89 0.18 -11.45 -2.74
N ILE A 90 0.45 -12.43 -3.61
CA ILE A 90 0.92 -13.76 -3.22
C ILE A 90 2.30 -13.68 -2.55
N ALA A 91 3.23 -12.92 -3.13
CA ALA A 91 4.57 -12.75 -2.56
C ALA A 91 4.54 -12.07 -1.18
N ILE A 92 3.70 -11.05 -1.01
CA ILE A 92 3.48 -10.38 0.27
C ILE A 92 2.90 -11.36 1.28
N TYR A 93 1.86 -12.13 0.90
CA TYR A 93 1.24 -13.11 1.77
C TYR A 93 2.28 -14.09 2.34
N HIS A 94 3.06 -14.75 1.49
CA HIS A 94 4.07 -15.70 1.96
C HIS A 94 5.20 -15.04 2.76
N THR A 95 5.65 -13.84 2.34
CA THR A 95 6.77 -13.15 2.99
C THR A 95 6.36 -12.54 4.33
N SER A 96 5.09 -12.19 4.52
CA SER A 96 4.58 -11.59 5.75
C SER A 96 4.85 -12.45 6.98
N TYR A 97 4.86 -13.78 6.83
CA TYR A 97 5.17 -14.74 7.89
C TYR A 97 6.64 -14.72 8.35
N THR A 98 7.52 -14.12 7.56
CA THR A 98 8.96 -14.02 7.84
C THR A 98 9.39 -12.65 8.37
N VAL A 99 8.50 -11.66 8.31
CA VAL A 99 8.73 -10.31 8.81
C VAL A 99 8.03 -10.20 10.17
N GLY A 100 8.75 -9.69 11.18
CA GLY A 100 8.16 -9.47 12.50
C GLY A 100 6.93 -8.57 12.40
N PHE A 101 5.87 -8.92 13.13
CA PHE A 101 4.62 -8.16 13.13
C PHE A 101 4.89 -6.68 13.42
N PHE A 102 4.28 -5.82 12.62
CA PHE A 102 4.35 -4.37 12.76
C PHE A 102 2.95 -3.79 12.64
N TRP A 103 2.53 -3.03 13.65
CA TRP A 103 1.11 -2.70 13.83
C TRP A 103 0.53 -1.72 12.80
N PRO A 104 1.26 -0.71 12.26
CA PRO A 104 0.76 0.09 11.16
C PRO A 104 0.75 -0.81 9.91
N ASP A 105 -0.45 -1.25 9.55
CA ASP A 105 -0.70 -2.23 8.50
C ASP A 105 -0.26 -1.72 7.13
N ASP A 106 -0.47 -0.43 6.84
CA ASP A 106 -0.03 0.24 5.63
C ASP A 106 1.50 0.17 5.47
N VAL A 107 2.25 0.50 6.53
CA VAL A 107 3.71 0.38 6.57
C VAL A 107 4.16 -1.08 6.52
N PHE A 108 3.47 -1.99 7.21
CA PHE A 108 3.84 -3.40 7.24
C PHE A 108 3.66 -4.07 5.88
N ILE A 109 2.43 -4.07 5.36
CA ILE A 109 2.03 -4.78 4.13
C ILE A 109 2.61 -4.13 2.88
N THR A 110 2.64 -2.80 2.80
CA THR A 110 3.08 -2.10 1.59
C THR A 110 4.46 -1.47 1.70
N GLY A 111 5.12 -1.54 2.87
CA GLY A 111 6.48 -1.01 3.07
C GLY A 111 7.47 -2.09 3.44
N LEU A 112 7.40 -2.61 4.67
CA LEU A 112 8.39 -3.53 5.23
C LEU A 112 8.45 -4.86 4.49
N VAL A 113 7.30 -5.47 4.19
CA VAL A 113 7.24 -6.75 3.46
C VAL A 113 7.76 -6.61 2.02
N PRO A 114 7.32 -5.61 1.20
CA PRO A 114 7.89 -5.36 -0.12
C PRO A 114 9.38 -4.99 -0.09
N PHE A 115 9.82 -4.25 0.93
CA PHE A 115 11.23 -3.94 1.11
C PHE A 115 12.08 -5.19 1.33
N LYS A 116 11.56 -6.18 2.08
CA LYS A 116 12.21 -7.49 2.26
C LYS A 116 12.27 -8.30 0.96
N LEU A 117 11.23 -8.22 0.12
CA LEU A 117 11.19 -8.87 -1.21
C LEU A 117 12.21 -8.27 -2.19
N GLY A 118 12.38 -6.95 -2.19
CA GLY A 118 13.42 -6.23 -2.95
C GLY A 118 13.17 -6.09 -4.45
N ASN A 119 12.14 -6.71 -5.02
CA ASN A 119 11.81 -6.68 -6.45
C ASN A 119 10.43 -6.08 -6.75
N ILE A 120 9.91 -5.23 -5.85
CA ILE A 120 8.61 -4.56 -6.00
C ILE A 120 8.81 -3.12 -6.47
N THR A 121 8.08 -2.74 -7.50
CA THR A 121 8.09 -1.38 -8.06
C THR A 121 6.87 -0.60 -7.56
N PHE A 122 7.12 0.56 -6.96
CA PHE A 122 6.06 1.49 -6.58
C PHE A 122 5.76 2.44 -7.74
N VAL A 123 4.47 2.60 -8.05
CA VAL A 123 3.98 3.53 -9.07
C VAL A 123 3.14 4.58 -8.37
N GLN A 124 3.57 5.84 -8.43
CA GLN A 124 2.81 6.95 -7.91
C GLN A 124 1.50 7.09 -8.71
N ILE A 125 0.37 7.02 -8.01
CA ILE A 125 -0.93 7.34 -8.60
C ILE A 125 -0.96 8.85 -8.86
N ALA A 126 -0.95 9.23 -10.14
CA ALA A 126 -1.02 10.63 -10.52
C ALA A 126 -2.37 11.23 -10.09
N ASN A 127 -2.39 12.52 -9.74
CA ASN A 127 -3.57 13.30 -9.32
C ASN A 127 -4.75 13.34 -10.32
N ARG A 128 -4.72 12.56 -11.40
CA ARG A 128 -5.80 12.45 -12.40
C ARG A 128 -6.83 11.37 -12.07
N MET A 129 -6.61 10.61 -11.01
CA MET A 129 -7.61 9.64 -10.54
C MET A 129 -8.37 10.30 -9.41
N ASP A 130 -9.64 10.60 -9.66
CA ASP A 130 -10.60 11.11 -8.69
C ASP A 130 -10.96 10.02 -7.66
N VAL A 131 -9.94 9.44 -7.01
CA VAL A 131 -10.09 8.79 -5.69
C VAL A 131 -10.33 9.96 -4.74
N LEU A 132 -11.53 10.51 -4.82
CA LEU A 132 -11.95 11.67 -4.06
C LEU A 132 -12.02 11.23 -2.61
N ASN A 133 -10.90 11.44 -1.92
CA ASN A 133 -10.85 11.55 -0.49
C ASN A 133 -11.92 12.56 -0.09
N ARG A 134 -12.98 12.08 0.54
CA ARG A 134 -14.10 12.91 1.01
C ARG A 134 -13.75 13.69 2.28
N GLN A 135 -12.45 13.86 2.58
CA GLN A 135 -11.98 14.81 3.58
C GLN A 135 -11.24 15.96 2.91
N GLY A 136 -11.99 17.04 2.69
CA GLY A 136 -11.45 18.36 2.97
C GLY A 136 -11.04 18.39 4.45
N GLY A 137 -9.74 18.27 4.69
CA GLY A 137 -9.13 18.30 6.00
C GLY A 137 -7.66 18.63 5.84
N CYS A 138 -7.31 19.87 6.14
CA CYS A 138 -6.01 20.52 5.96
C CYS A 138 -4.79 19.63 6.28
N PHE A 139 -3.93 19.44 5.28
CA PHE A 139 -2.50 19.60 5.52
C PHE A 139 -2.12 21.00 5.05
N SER A 140 -2.46 22.00 5.86
CA SER A 140 -1.77 23.28 5.80
C SER A 140 -0.32 23.00 6.20
N ASN A 141 0.57 23.01 5.22
CA ASN A 141 1.97 23.36 5.46
C ASN A 141 2.02 24.86 5.79
N ASP A 142 1.49 25.23 6.96
CA ASP A 142 1.68 26.55 7.55
C ASP A 142 2.00 26.32 9.03
N ARG A 143 3.24 25.92 9.30
CA ARG A 143 3.90 26.32 10.54
C ARG A 143 4.55 27.67 10.21
N PRO A 144 4.06 28.82 10.71
CA PRO A 144 4.90 29.99 10.72
C PRO A 144 6.07 29.72 11.67
N GLU A 145 7.29 29.91 11.17
CA GLU A 145 8.44 30.15 12.03
C GLU A 145 8.15 31.40 12.87
N ASN A 146 7.99 31.21 14.18
CA ASN A 146 8.53 32.00 15.29
C ASN A 146 8.05 31.42 16.62
#